data_AF-A0A7M3W4P3-F1
#
_entry.id   AF-A0A7M3W4P3-F1
#
_cell.length_a   1.000
_cell.length_b   1.000
_cell.length_c   1.000
_cell.angle_alpha   90.00
_cell.angle_beta   90.00
_cell.angle_gamma   90.00
#
_symmetry.space_group_name_H-M   'P 1'
#
loop_
_entity.id
_entity.type
_entity.pdbx_description
1 polymer ?
#
loop_
_entity_poly.entity_id
_entity_poly.type
_entity_poly.pdbx_seq_one_letter_code
_entity_poly.pdbx_strand_id
1 'polypeptide(L)'
;VNPDKWMVFGAHFDIAPPVNGGMLDPHIFGRTYGTRVGAYDNTAGTAMVLTVAEAMANFNTRNTMVFCLWSGEEGGKRGSDFWTDYWVKEDNPNVEVTNYVNLDMAGVNWPGGGGAPCGGNHGGGEGGCDPQPAVDPDGYPKDEEVWPMRVYIGPSLDHDIMNQPGMVGLAMWIGSDAIGVEEQMSMLIGTDHPADTWKVDDWMVKDRPEIIVYEDTTARSDHATFQDNLGTVTMGFGGLVDGYWCY
;
A
#
# COMPACT_ATOMS: atom_id res chain seq x y z
N VAL A 1 20.72 17.06 -14.42
CA VAL A 1 19.98 15.79 -14.49
C VAL A 1 20.99 14.69 -14.20
N ASN A 2 20.69 13.84 -13.21
CA ASN A 2 21.48 12.68 -12.82
C ASN A 2 20.84 11.47 -13.51
N PRO A 3 21.32 11.03 -14.68
CA PRO A 3 20.64 10.01 -15.47
C PRO A 3 20.60 8.66 -14.75
N ASP A 4 21.56 8.39 -13.86
CA ASP A 4 21.69 7.12 -13.14
C ASP A 4 21.05 7.15 -11.73
N LYS A 5 20.41 8.26 -11.31
CA LYS A 5 19.67 8.32 -10.04
C LYS A 5 18.18 8.36 -10.32
N TRP A 6 17.45 7.33 -9.89
CA TRP A 6 16.07 7.11 -10.31
C TRP A 6 15.08 7.24 -9.15
N MET A 7 13.97 7.94 -9.41
CA MET A 7 12.77 7.91 -8.59
C MET A 7 11.74 7.07 -9.33
N VAL A 8 11.32 5.96 -8.73
CA VAL A 8 10.44 4.99 -9.38
C VAL A 8 9.04 5.11 -8.80
N PHE A 9 8.04 5.16 -9.66
CA PHE A 9 6.62 4.99 -9.30
C PHE A 9 6.13 3.69 -9.90
N GLY A 10 5.43 2.88 -9.12
CA GLY A 10 4.95 1.59 -9.60
C GLY A 10 3.62 1.18 -9.01
N ALA A 11 2.97 0.31 -9.77
CA ALA A 11 1.74 -0.39 -9.41
C ALA A 11 1.72 -1.68 -10.23
N HIS A 12 1.17 -2.76 -9.70
CA HIS A 12 0.91 -3.93 -10.53
C HIS A 12 -0.36 -3.76 -11.36
N PHE A 13 -0.38 -4.40 -12.53
CA PHE A 13 -1.53 -4.36 -13.45
C PHE A 13 -2.21 -5.73 -13.62
N ASP A 14 -1.57 -6.81 -13.13
CA ASP A 14 -2.23 -8.10 -13.05
C ASP A 14 -3.28 -8.12 -11.94
N ILE A 15 -4.18 -9.10 -12.03
CA ILE A 15 -5.25 -9.33 -11.06
C ILE A 15 -4.96 -10.63 -10.32
N ALA A 16 -5.23 -10.72 -9.01
CA ALA A 16 -5.29 -12.01 -8.35
C ALA A 16 -6.41 -12.87 -8.96
N PRO A 17 -6.08 -14.00 -9.63
CA PRO A 17 -7.11 -14.86 -10.17
C PRO A 17 -7.92 -15.51 -9.04
N PRO A 18 -9.25 -15.65 -9.19
CA PRO A 18 -10.07 -16.34 -8.20
C PRO A 18 -9.56 -17.78 -7.97
N VAL A 19 -9.26 -18.13 -6.72
CA VAL A 19 -8.70 -19.46 -6.36
C VAL A 19 -9.67 -20.61 -6.65
N ASN A 20 -10.98 -20.34 -6.69
CA ASN A 20 -11.96 -21.35 -7.09
C ASN A 20 -12.04 -21.41 -8.62
N GLY A 21 -11.52 -22.50 -9.21
CA GLY A 21 -11.54 -22.83 -10.64
C GLY A 21 -12.92 -23.00 -11.30
N GLY A 22 -13.99 -22.47 -10.70
CA GLY A 22 -15.27 -22.28 -11.33
C GLY A 22 -15.63 -20.80 -11.25
N MET A 23 -16.13 -20.23 -12.35
CA MET A 23 -16.76 -18.90 -12.37
C MET A 23 -18.06 -18.88 -11.54
N LEU A 24 -17.99 -19.28 -10.28
CA LEU A 24 -19.11 -19.36 -9.37
C LEU A 24 -19.33 -17.99 -8.76
N ASP A 25 -20.58 -17.57 -8.77
CA ASP A 25 -20.98 -16.25 -8.31
C ASP A 25 -20.58 -16.06 -6.82
N PRO A 26 -19.76 -15.05 -6.47
CA PRO A 26 -19.45 -14.72 -5.08
C PRO A 26 -20.70 -14.32 -4.27
N HIS A 27 -21.84 -14.03 -4.92
CA HIS A 27 -23.14 -13.85 -4.26
C HIS A 27 -23.76 -15.16 -3.76
N ILE A 28 -23.31 -16.31 -4.25
CA ILE A 28 -23.88 -17.64 -3.90
C ILE A 28 -22.95 -18.41 -2.96
N PHE A 29 -21.63 -18.26 -3.08
CA PHE A 29 -20.65 -19.09 -2.38
C PHE A 29 -19.77 -18.32 -1.37
N GLY A 30 -20.03 -17.03 -1.15
CA GLY A 30 -19.17 -16.17 -0.35
C GLY A 30 -17.92 -15.72 -1.12
N ARG A 31 -17.13 -14.80 -0.52
CA ARG A 31 -15.88 -14.32 -1.11
C ARG A 31 -14.80 -15.41 -1.04
N THR A 32 -14.04 -15.55 -2.12
CA THR A 32 -12.79 -16.34 -2.17
C THR A 32 -11.65 -15.38 -2.50
N TYR A 33 -10.40 -15.74 -2.17
CA TYR A 33 -9.22 -14.95 -2.56
C TYR A 33 -9.20 -14.67 -4.08
N GLY A 34 -8.85 -13.44 -4.45
CA GLY A 34 -8.74 -12.94 -5.81
C GLY A 34 -9.86 -12.00 -6.28
N THR A 35 -9.54 -11.16 -7.27
CA THR A 35 -10.47 -10.18 -7.84
C THR A 35 -10.87 -10.56 -9.27
N ARG A 36 -12.13 -10.26 -9.66
CA ARG A 36 -12.57 -10.46 -11.05
C ARG A 36 -12.25 -9.27 -11.96
N VAL A 37 -12.40 -8.07 -11.42
CA VAL A 37 -12.28 -6.81 -12.16
C VAL A 37 -10.96 -6.11 -11.83
N GLY A 38 -10.36 -6.41 -10.68
CA GLY A 38 -9.15 -5.74 -10.21
C GLY A 38 -9.27 -4.23 -10.11
N ALA A 39 -10.49 -3.70 -9.87
CA ALA A 39 -10.71 -2.25 -9.84
C ALA A 39 -9.90 -1.59 -8.71
N TYR A 40 -9.97 -2.18 -7.52
CA TYR A 40 -9.18 -1.79 -6.35
C TYR A 40 -7.76 -2.35 -6.42
N ASP A 41 -7.63 -3.62 -6.80
CA ASP A 41 -6.39 -4.39 -6.80
C ASP A 41 -6.09 -4.93 -8.22
N ASN A 42 -5.40 -4.18 -9.08
CA ASN A 42 -4.83 -2.86 -8.81
C ASN A 42 -4.95 -1.87 -9.99
N THR A 43 -6.09 -1.88 -10.67
CA THR A 43 -6.43 -0.89 -11.71
C THR A 43 -6.33 0.53 -11.18
N ALA A 44 -6.72 0.77 -9.92
CA ALA A 44 -6.61 2.07 -9.27
C ALA A 44 -5.14 2.56 -9.22
N GLY A 45 -4.22 1.74 -8.70
CA GLY A 45 -2.80 2.07 -8.65
C GLY A 45 -2.19 2.28 -10.04
N THR A 46 -2.51 1.40 -10.99
CA THR A 46 -2.08 1.53 -12.39
C THR A 46 -2.55 2.87 -13.01
N ALA A 47 -3.81 3.25 -12.81
CA ALA A 47 -4.34 4.52 -13.30
C ALA A 47 -3.65 5.73 -12.64
N MET A 48 -3.34 5.64 -11.35
CA MET A 48 -2.59 6.67 -10.65
C MET A 48 -1.16 6.81 -11.18
N VAL A 49 -0.44 5.71 -11.43
CA VAL A 49 0.91 5.77 -12.05
C VAL A 49 0.87 6.48 -13.40
N LEU A 50 -0.11 6.15 -14.25
CA LEU A 50 -0.29 6.83 -15.55
C LEU A 50 -0.59 8.33 -15.39
N THR A 51 -1.40 8.69 -14.40
CA THR A 51 -1.73 10.08 -14.09
C THR A 51 -0.50 10.85 -13.61
N VAL A 52 0.34 10.25 -12.75
CA VAL A 52 1.61 10.87 -12.32
C VAL A 52 2.56 11.02 -13.51
N ALA A 53 2.66 10.01 -14.38
CA ALA A 53 3.49 10.08 -15.58
C ALA A 53 3.08 11.24 -16.50
N GLU A 54 1.77 11.41 -16.75
CA GLU A 54 1.24 12.52 -17.53
C GLU A 54 1.55 13.87 -16.88
N ALA A 55 1.31 14.00 -15.57
CA ALA A 55 1.56 15.23 -14.84
C ALA A 55 3.05 15.62 -14.85
N MET A 56 3.95 14.64 -14.71
CA MET A 56 5.38 14.86 -14.62
C MET A 56 6.08 15.01 -15.98
N ALA A 57 5.44 14.63 -17.09
CA ALA A 57 6.05 14.66 -18.42
C ALA A 57 6.57 16.04 -18.87
N ASN A 58 6.01 17.12 -18.31
CA ASN A 58 6.37 18.50 -18.65
C ASN A 58 7.35 19.15 -17.66
N PHE A 59 7.86 18.40 -16.68
CA PHE A 59 8.77 18.92 -15.65
C PHE A 59 10.19 18.40 -15.84
N ASN A 60 11.16 19.30 -15.70
CA ASN A 60 12.57 18.92 -15.63
C ASN A 60 12.94 18.58 -14.18
N THR A 61 13.23 17.31 -13.94
CA THR A 61 13.65 16.82 -12.63
C THR A 61 15.16 16.66 -12.52
N ARG A 62 15.68 16.75 -11.29
CA ARG A 62 17.11 16.53 -11.02
C ARG A 62 17.53 15.06 -11.25
N ASN A 63 16.62 14.12 -11.03
CA ASN A 63 16.79 12.67 -11.13
C ASN A 63 15.85 12.14 -12.22
N THR A 64 16.19 11.00 -12.81
CA THR A 64 15.31 10.31 -13.77
C THR A 64 14.04 9.83 -13.05
N MET A 65 12.88 10.08 -13.63
CA MET A 65 11.63 9.49 -13.17
C MET A 65 11.32 8.25 -13.99
N VAL A 66 10.96 7.16 -13.33
CA VAL A 66 10.65 5.87 -13.97
C VAL A 66 9.26 5.44 -13.52
N PHE A 67 8.41 5.09 -14.48
CA PHE A 67 7.03 4.68 -14.24
C PHE A 67 6.89 3.23 -14.67
N CYS A 68 6.56 2.35 -13.71
CA CYS A 68 6.53 0.91 -13.91
C CYS A 68 5.14 0.36 -13.68
N LEU A 69 4.72 -0.57 -14.55
CA LEU A 69 3.53 -1.38 -14.34
C LEU A 69 3.98 -2.83 -14.22
N TRP A 70 3.86 -3.40 -13.01
CA TRP A 70 4.39 -4.73 -12.70
C TRP A 70 3.40 -5.83 -13.07
N SER A 71 3.92 -6.95 -13.53
CA SER A 71 3.12 -8.14 -13.84
C SER A 71 3.51 -9.28 -12.91
N GLY A 72 2.52 -10.07 -12.51
CA GLY A 72 2.71 -11.25 -11.67
C GLY A 72 3.03 -10.89 -10.21
N GLU A 73 2.56 -9.73 -9.73
CA GLU A 73 2.66 -9.36 -8.32
C GLU A 73 1.88 -10.36 -7.47
N GLU A 74 0.63 -10.62 -7.88
CA GLU A 74 -0.32 -11.48 -7.18
C GLU A 74 0.07 -12.97 -7.25
N GLY A 75 1.00 -13.28 -8.16
CA GLY A 75 1.62 -14.59 -8.33
C GLY A 75 2.99 -14.72 -7.64
N GLY A 76 3.37 -13.76 -6.80
CA GLY A 76 4.62 -13.73 -6.04
C GLY A 76 5.64 -12.68 -6.51
N LYS A 77 5.21 -11.45 -6.82
CA LYS A 77 6.08 -10.28 -7.09
C LYS A 77 7.03 -10.46 -8.27
N ARG A 78 6.69 -11.31 -9.23
CA ARG A 78 7.64 -11.82 -10.24
C ARG A 78 8.22 -10.72 -11.12
N GLY A 79 7.40 -9.75 -11.51
CA GLY A 79 7.81 -8.67 -12.40
C GLY A 79 8.77 -7.69 -11.72
N SER A 80 8.41 -7.21 -10.53
CA SER A 80 9.25 -6.27 -9.79
C SER A 80 10.51 -6.94 -9.25
N ASP A 81 10.44 -8.21 -8.83
CA ASP A 81 11.58 -9.00 -8.37
C ASP A 81 12.59 -9.18 -9.50
N PHE A 82 12.12 -9.59 -10.69
CA PHE A 82 12.99 -9.73 -11.85
C PHE A 82 13.65 -8.39 -12.23
N TRP A 83 12.89 -7.30 -12.23
CA TRP A 83 13.41 -5.99 -12.61
C TRP A 83 14.43 -5.46 -11.60
N THR A 84 14.17 -5.62 -10.30
CA THR A 84 15.09 -5.15 -9.25
C THR A 84 16.35 -6.00 -9.18
N ASP A 85 16.25 -7.34 -9.19
CA ASP A 85 17.41 -8.22 -9.00
C ASP A 85 18.24 -8.34 -10.28
N TYR A 86 17.62 -8.62 -11.44
CA TYR A 86 18.38 -8.79 -12.68
C TYR A 86 18.62 -7.47 -13.39
N TRP A 87 17.56 -6.72 -13.68
CA TRP A 87 17.70 -5.58 -14.58
C TRP A 87 18.42 -4.39 -13.94
N VAL A 88 18.12 -4.05 -12.68
CA VAL A 88 18.81 -2.95 -11.98
C VAL A 88 20.14 -3.41 -11.42
N LYS A 89 20.13 -4.41 -10.53
CA LYS A 89 21.31 -4.75 -9.74
C LYS A 89 22.38 -5.51 -10.54
N GLU A 90 22.01 -6.42 -11.44
CA GLU A 90 22.98 -7.14 -12.27
C GLU A 90 23.33 -6.40 -13.57
N ASP A 91 22.34 -6.06 -14.40
CA ASP A 91 22.57 -5.52 -15.75
C ASP A 91 22.90 -4.03 -15.75
N ASN A 92 22.40 -3.26 -14.78
CA ASN A 92 22.57 -1.81 -14.70
C ASN A 92 23.15 -1.34 -13.34
N PRO A 93 24.29 -1.87 -12.88
CA PRO A 93 24.79 -1.67 -11.51
C PRO A 93 25.19 -0.23 -11.18
N ASN A 94 25.28 0.65 -12.18
CA ASN A 94 25.54 2.08 -11.97
C ASN A 94 24.27 2.86 -11.59
N VAL A 95 23.09 2.27 -11.79
CA VAL A 95 21.81 2.89 -11.47
C VAL A 95 21.54 2.78 -9.97
N GLU A 96 21.27 3.93 -9.35
CA GLU A 96 20.83 4.06 -7.97
C GLU A 96 19.33 4.37 -7.96
N VAL A 97 18.51 3.42 -7.52
CA VAL A 97 17.10 3.68 -7.22
C VAL A 97 17.03 4.42 -5.87
N THR A 98 16.83 5.73 -5.95
CA THR A 98 16.83 6.63 -4.79
C THR A 98 15.62 6.41 -3.90
N ASN A 99 14.45 6.23 -4.50
CA ASN A 99 13.18 6.02 -3.81
C ASN A 99 12.21 5.25 -4.72
N TYR A 100 11.30 4.50 -4.12
CA TYR A 100 10.17 3.87 -4.80
C TYR A 100 8.84 4.28 -4.16
N VAL A 101 7.87 4.69 -4.98
CA VAL A 101 6.49 4.93 -4.58
C VAL A 101 5.62 3.81 -5.14
N ASN A 102 5.11 2.95 -4.26
CA ASN A 102 4.18 1.88 -4.61
C ASN A 102 2.74 2.37 -4.46
N LEU A 103 1.95 2.26 -5.52
CA LEU A 103 0.53 2.58 -5.55
C LEU A 103 -0.22 1.26 -5.67
N ASP A 104 -0.54 0.66 -4.53
CA ASP A 104 -1.13 -0.66 -4.47
C ASP A 104 -2.40 -0.62 -3.64
N MET A 105 -3.53 -0.94 -4.25
CA MET A 105 -4.84 -0.73 -3.62
C MET A 105 -5.06 0.72 -3.17
N ALA A 106 -4.40 1.67 -3.84
CA ALA A 106 -4.51 3.09 -3.55
C ALA A 106 -5.88 3.62 -4.01
N GLY A 107 -6.66 4.21 -3.10
CA GLY A 107 -7.88 4.94 -3.46
C GLY A 107 -9.18 4.45 -2.83
N VAL A 108 -9.15 3.46 -1.94
CA VAL A 108 -10.31 3.13 -1.11
C VAL A 108 -9.88 2.96 0.34
N ASN A 109 -10.62 3.62 1.24
CA ASN A 109 -11.05 3.17 2.57
C ASN A 109 -10.77 4.17 3.70
N TRP A 110 -11.69 5.12 3.87
CA TRP A 110 -12.41 5.33 5.13
C TRP A 110 -13.74 6.10 4.86
N PRO A 111 -14.86 5.72 5.51
CA PRO A 111 -15.06 4.46 6.22
C PRO A 111 -15.10 3.33 5.19
N GLY A 112 -14.17 2.39 5.30
CA GLY A 112 -14.07 1.26 4.39
C GLY A 112 -13.72 0.02 5.17
N GLY A 113 -14.60 -0.98 5.10
CA GLY A 113 -14.29 -2.35 5.50
C GLY A 113 -13.51 -3.06 4.39
N GLY A 114 -12.76 -4.10 4.73
CA GLY A 114 -11.88 -4.90 3.85
C GLY A 114 -12.50 -5.55 2.62
N GLY A 115 -13.73 -5.18 2.29
CA GLY A 115 -14.23 -5.30 0.94
C GLY A 115 -15.55 -4.58 0.73
N ALA A 116 -15.54 -3.26 0.54
CA ALA A 116 -16.71 -2.47 0.12
C ALA A 116 -17.84 -2.40 1.19
N PRO A 117 -18.69 -1.35 1.16
CA PRO A 117 -19.82 -1.20 2.09
C PRO A 117 -20.67 -2.46 2.09
N CYS A 118 -20.87 -3.05 3.26
CA CYS A 118 -21.67 -4.25 3.35
C CYS A 118 -23.15 -3.90 3.14
N GLY A 119 -23.67 -4.35 2.01
CA GLY A 119 -24.96 -3.93 1.46
C GLY A 119 -25.18 -4.69 0.17
N GLY A 120 -26.41 -5.14 -0.05
CA GLY A 120 -26.77 -6.08 -1.12
C GLY A 120 -26.08 -5.77 -2.45
N ASN A 121 -25.37 -6.79 -2.96
CA ASN A 121 -24.62 -6.90 -4.22
C ASN A 121 -23.09 -6.91 -4.15
N HIS A 122 -22.44 -6.87 -2.97
CA HIS A 122 -20.95 -6.95 -2.94
C HIS A 122 -20.33 -7.86 -1.87
N GLY A 123 -21.07 -8.81 -1.28
CA GLY A 123 -20.47 -9.96 -0.59
C GLY A 123 -20.97 -10.18 0.83
N GLY A 124 -21.41 -11.41 1.08
CA GLY A 124 -21.29 -12.12 2.35
C GLY A 124 -22.06 -11.67 3.60
N GLY A 125 -22.67 -10.48 3.65
CA GLY A 125 -23.37 -9.98 4.84
C GLY A 125 -24.89 -9.83 4.69
N GLU A 126 -25.60 -9.69 5.81
CA GLU A 126 -26.97 -9.15 5.80
C GLU A 126 -26.94 -7.74 5.19
N GLY A 127 -27.89 -7.42 4.30
CA GLY A 127 -27.91 -6.12 3.63
C GLY A 127 -28.08 -4.97 4.62
N GLY A 128 -27.21 -3.96 4.55
CA GLY A 128 -27.28 -2.76 5.39
C GLY A 128 -26.55 -2.88 6.72
N CYS A 129 -25.53 -3.74 6.81
CA CYS A 129 -24.62 -3.70 7.95
C CYS A 129 -23.65 -2.51 7.82
N ASP A 130 -23.24 -1.96 8.95
CA ASP A 130 -22.07 -1.10 9.02
C ASP A 130 -20.82 -2.00 9.11
N PRO A 131 -19.69 -1.65 8.47
CA PRO A 131 -18.45 -2.39 8.67
C PRO A 131 -18.10 -2.43 10.16
N GLN A 132 -17.58 -3.57 10.64
CA GLN A 132 -17.45 -3.87 12.06
C GLN A 132 -16.55 -2.82 12.74
N PRO A 133 -17.08 -1.99 13.66
CA PRO A 133 -16.25 -1.02 14.37
C PRO A 133 -15.37 -1.66 15.45
N ALA A 134 -15.65 -2.89 15.86
CA ALA A 134 -14.87 -3.61 16.86
C ALA A 134 -13.56 -4.14 16.26
N VAL A 135 -12.44 -3.79 16.89
CA VAL A 135 -11.10 -4.27 16.54
C VAL A 135 -10.85 -5.62 17.22
N ASP A 136 -10.23 -6.57 16.51
CA ASP A 136 -9.80 -7.84 17.09
C ASP A 136 -8.70 -7.63 18.17
N PRO A 137 -8.75 -8.39 19.29
CA PRO A 137 -7.68 -8.43 20.29
C PRO A 137 -6.26 -8.69 19.76
N ASP A 138 -6.09 -9.31 18.60
CA ASP A 138 -4.77 -9.56 17.98
C ASP A 138 -4.18 -8.33 17.26
N GLY A 139 -4.91 -7.21 17.22
CA GLY A 139 -4.46 -5.96 16.61
C GLY A 139 -4.35 -6.04 15.08
N TYR A 140 -4.94 -7.06 14.48
CA TYR A 140 -4.73 -7.38 13.09
C TYR A 140 -5.99 -7.08 12.24
N PRO A 141 -5.85 -6.36 11.10
CA PRO A 141 -6.99 -5.98 10.26
C PRO A 141 -7.74 -7.16 9.66
N LYS A 142 -9.01 -7.32 10.01
CA LYS A 142 -9.88 -8.27 9.29
C LYS A 142 -10.63 -7.61 8.14
N ASP A 143 -11.00 -8.43 7.17
CA ASP A 143 -11.81 -8.02 6.01
C ASP A 143 -13.14 -7.34 6.38
N GLU A 144 -13.65 -7.57 7.58
CA GLU A 144 -14.93 -7.04 8.06
C GLU A 144 -14.78 -5.72 8.83
N GLU A 145 -13.57 -5.32 9.22
CA GLU A 145 -13.29 -4.18 10.10
C GLU A 145 -13.02 -2.89 9.32
N VAL A 146 -13.32 -1.74 9.94
CA VAL A 146 -13.01 -0.43 9.34
C VAL A 146 -11.56 -0.03 9.59
N TRP A 147 -10.80 0.22 8.52
CA TRP A 147 -9.40 0.62 8.62
C TRP A 147 -9.10 1.90 7.83
N PRO A 148 -8.11 2.69 8.28
CA PRO A 148 -7.70 3.90 7.60
C PRO A 148 -6.94 3.63 6.30
N MET A 149 -6.85 4.66 5.46
CA MET A 149 -5.87 4.70 4.38
C MET A 149 -4.47 4.74 4.97
N ARG A 150 -3.55 3.93 4.44
CA ARG A 150 -2.18 3.81 4.96
C ARG A 150 -1.17 4.37 3.98
N VAL A 151 -0.28 5.20 4.51
CA VAL A 151 0.96 5.61 3.85
C VAL A 151 2.10 5.03 4.69
N TYR A 152 2.66 3.91 4.22
CA TYR A 152 3.68 3.18 4.95
C TYR A 152 5.06 3.38 4.31
N ILE A 153 6.04 3.70 5.13
CA ILE A 153 7.39 4.04 4.71
C ILE A 153 8.35 2.97 5.26
N GLY A 154 9.27 2.48 4.44
CA GLY A 154 10.23 1.50 4.91
C GLY A 154 11.54 1.47 4.13
N PRO A 155 12.51 0.67 4.56
CA PRO A 155 12.46 -0.11 5.80
C PRO A 155 12.65 0.77 7.04
N SER A 156 11.90 0.48 8.10
CA SER A 156 12.20 0.95 9.46
C SER A 156 13.13 -0.04 10.17
N LEU A 157 13.94 0.46 11.11
CA LEU A 157 14.74 -0.39 12.00
C LEU A 157 13.97 -0.73 13.27
N ASP A 158 13.13 0.19 13.72
CA ASP A 158 12.43 0.13 14.99
C ASP A 158 10.94 0.50 14.78
N HIS A 159 10.05 -0.03 15.62
CA HIS A 159 8.64 0.35 15.59
C HIS A 159 8.34 1.58 16.45
N ASP A 160 9.21 1.89 17.41
CA ASP A 160 9.05 2.94 18.42
C ASP A 160 9.96 4.17 18.20
N ILE A 161 10.78 4.15 17.14
CA ILE A 161 11.65 5.25 16.72
C ILE A 161 11.38 5.57 15.26
N MET A 162 11.25 6.87 14.95
CA MET A 162 11.12 7.35 13.57
C MET A 162 12.51 7.41 12.92
N ASN A 163 12.85 6.43 12.08
CA ASN A 163 14.16 6.32 11.44
C ASN A 163 14.27 7.21 10.18
N GLN A 164 13.15 7.59 9.56
CA GLN A 164 13.05 8.35 8.32
C GLN A 164 12.14 9.60 8.43
N PRO A 165 12.39 10.50 9.42
CA PRO A 165 11.48 11.60 9.74
C PRO A 165 11.24 12.58 8.58
N GLY A 166 12.18 12.70 7.64
CA GLY A 166 12.01 13.53 6.44
C GLY A 166 10.96 13.00 5.47
N MET A 167 10.87 11.67 5.30
CA MET A 167 9.89 11.04 4.43
C MET A 167 8.49 11.09 5.05
N VAL A 168 8.41 10.85 6.37
CA VAL A 168 7.17 10.94 7.14
C VAL A 168 6.66 12.39 7.15
N GLY A 169 7.55 13.35 7.40
CA GLY A 169 7.20 14.77 7.33
C GLY A 169 6.72 15.20 5.95
N LEU A 170 7.32 14.68 4.87
CA LEU A 170 6.85 14.93 3.50
C LEU A 170 5.44 14.37 3.26
N ALA A 171 5.18 13.13 3.68
CA ALA A 171 3.84 12.52 3.54
C ALA A 171 2.77 13.29 4.34
N MET A 172 3.10 13.68 5.57
CA MET A 172 2.23 14.52 6.39
C MET A 172 1.97 15.89 5.75
N TRP A 173 3.01 16.54 5.20
CA TRP A 173 2.87 17.82 4.51
C TRP A 173 2.01 17.72 3.25
N ILE A 174 2.16 16.66 2.44
CA ILE A 174 1.31 16.44 1.26
C ILE A 174 -0.16 16.35 1.67
N GLY A 175 -0.49 15.57 2.70
CA GLY A 175 -1.88 15.45 3.17
C GLY A 175 -2.42 16.76 3.77
N SER A 176 -1.66 17.38 4.67
CA SER A 176 -2.12 18.58 5.39
C SER A 176 -2.17 19.84 4.52
N ASP A 177 -1.13 20.12 3.73
CA ASP A 177 -1.03 21.39 2.99
C ASP A 177 -1.56 21.28 1.56
N ALA A 178 -1.21 20.22 0.83
CA ALA A 178 -1.59 20.11 -0.57
C ALA A 178 -3.02 19.58 -0.78
N ILE A 179 -3.51 18.75 0.15
CA ILE A 179 -4.86 18.15 0.08
C ILE A 179 -5.82 18.81 1.07
N GLY A 180 -5.35 19.22 2.26
CA GLY A 180 -6.17 19.83 3.32
C GLY A 180 -6.96 18.80 4.13
N VAL A 181 -6.31 17.68 4.47
CA VAL A 181 -6.88 16.58 5.30
C VAL A 181 -6.18 16.45 6.65
N GLU A 182 -5.68 17.56 7.19
CA GLU A 182 -4.94 17.61 8.45
C GLU A 182 -5.75 17.10 9.66
N GLU A 183 -7.07 17.25 9.62
CA GLU A 183 -7.97 16.79 10.70
C GLU A 183 -8.20 15.27 10.63
N GLN A 184 -8.06 14.66 9.45
CA GLN A 184 -8.30 13.25 9.20
C GLN A 184 -7.02 12.41 9.25
N MET A 185 -5.85 13.06 9.30
CA MET A 185 -4.56 12.37 9.21
C MET A 185 -3.75 12.40 10.51
N SER A 186 -3.05 11.31 10.80
CA SER A 186 -2.04 11.29 11.86
C SER A 186 -0.85 10.41 11.50
N MET A 187 0.30 10.77 12.04
CA MET A 187 1.43 9.87 12.12
C MET A 187 1.18 8.82 13.21
N LEU A 188 1.55 7.55 12.97
CA LEU A 188 1.64 6.53 14.02
C LEU A 188 3.09 6.24 14.40
N ILE A 189 3.32 5.91 15.67
CA ILE A 189 4.60 5.46 16.22
C ILE A 189 4.37 4.55 17.44
N GLY A 190 5.09 3.44 17.52
CA GLY A 190 4.88 2.43 18.56
C GLY A 190 5.52 2.72 19.91
N THR A 191 5.79 3.99 20.24
CA THR A 191 6.31 4.38 21.55
C THR A 191 5.34 3.95 22.64
N ASP A 192 5.84 3.25 23.67
CA ASP A 192 5.04 2.69 24.77
C ASP A 192 4.02 1.60 24.37
N HIS A 193 4.11 1.06 23.15
CA HIS A 193 3.24 -0.01 22.66
C HIS A 193 4.00 -1.30 22.33
N PRO A 194 3.39 -2.48 22.54
CA PRO A 194 3.96 -3.77 22.13
C PRO A 194 4.20 -3.85 20.62
N ALA A 195 5.31 -4.48 20.20
CA ALA A 195 5.71 -4.54 18.79
C ALA A 195 4.72 -5.30 17.88
N ASP A 196 3.87 -6.15 18.45
CA ASP A 196 2.84 -6.92 17.74
C ASP A 196 1.54 -6.12 17.53
N THR A 197 1.18 -5.21 18.43
CA THR A 197 -0.11 -4.49 18.39
C THR A 197 0.02 -2.98 18.19
N TRP A 198 1.24 -2.42 18.14
CA TRP A 198 1.47 -0.98 18.21
C TRP A 198 0.68 -0.14 17.19
N LYS A 199 0.50 -0.64 15.96
CA LYS A 199 -0.23 0.08 14.90
C LYS A 199 -1.67 0.33 15.32
N VAL A 200 -2.33 -0.68 15.90
CA VAL A 200 -3.69 -0.56 16.41
C VAL A 200 -3.73 0.28 17.66
N ASP A 201 -2.83 0.00 18.61
CA ASP A 201 -2.88 0.66 19.90
C ASP A 201 -2.71 2.17 19.77
N ASP A 202 -1.72 2.62 18.98
CA ASP A 202 -1.49 4.04 18.74
C ASP A 202 -2.61 4.67 17.89
N TRP A 203 -3.13 3.95 16.89
CA TRP A 203 -4.30 4.40 16.10
C TRP A 203 -5.53 4.63 16.98
N MET A 204 -5.78 3.74 17.94
CA MET A 204 -6.88 3.85 18.90
C MET A 204 -6.67 5.02 19.88
N VAL A 205 -5.45 5.22 20.37
CA VAL A 205 -5.09 6.38 21.23
C VAL A 205 -5.32 7.71 20.51
N LYS A 206 -5.14 7.74 19.18
CA LYS A 206 -5.32 8.92 18.32
C LYS A 206 -6.75 9.13 17.83
N ASP A 207 -7.73 8.45 18.42
CA ASP A 207 -9.15 8.54 18.05
C ASP A 207 -9.42 8.14 16.58
N ARG A 208 -8.69 7.12 16.11
CA ARG A 208 -8.96 6.44 14.84
C ARG A 208 -8.96 7.38 13.62
N PRO A 209 -7.85 8.09 13.34
CA PRO A 209 -7.71 8.93 12.15
C PRO A 209 -7.96 8.11 10.88
N GLU A 210 -8.50 8.76 9.85
CA GLU A 210 -8.91 8.16 8.58
C GLU A 210 -7.72 7.88 7.65
N ILE A 211 -6.63 8.64 7.84
CA ILE A 211 -5.36 8.50 7.12
C ILE A 211 -4.25 8.34 8.15
N ILE A 212 -3.44 7.30 8.01
CA ILE A 212 -2.28 7.07 8.86
C ILE A 212 -0.98 7.04 8.05
N VAL A 213 0.03 7.73 8.58
CA VAL A 213 1.39 7.72 8.05
C VAL A 213 2.31 7.06 9.08
N TYR A 214 3.07 6.04 8.69
CA TYR A 214 3.96 5.36 9.63
C TYR A 214 5.15 4.72 8.95
N GLU A 215 6.17 4.40 9.74
CA GLU A 215 7.29 3.58 9.30
C GLU A 215 7.07 2.11 9.68
N ASP A 216 7.48 1.19 8.81
CA ASP A 216 7.29 -0.24 9.02
C ASP A 216 8.61 -0.99 8.85
N THR A 217 8.84 -1.94 9.75
CA THR A 217 10.02 -2.83 9.71
C THR A 217 9.86 -3.93 8.66
N THR A 218 8.64 -4.11 8.15
CA THR A 218 8.31 -5.08 7.10
C THR A 218 7.86 -4.37 5.84
N ALA A 219 8.08 -5.05 4.70
CA ALA A 219 7.61 -4.60 3.39
C ALA A 219 6.90 -5.75 2.68
N ARG A 220 6.02 -5.39 1.75
CA ARG A 220 5.10 -6.32 1.07
C ARG A 220 4.76 -5.84 -0.32
N SER A 221 4.15 -6.70 -1.13
CA SER A 221 3.92 -6.43 -2.55
C SER A 221 5.22 -6.04 -3.27
N ASP A 222 5.16 -5.32 -4.38
CA ASP A 222 6.31 -4.83 -5.12
C ASP A 222 7.25 -4.00 -4.22
N HIS A 223 6.71 -3.33 -3.19
CA HIS A 223 7.49 -2.55 -2.20
C HIS A 223 8.54 -3.40 -1.48
N ALA A 224 8.27 -4.69 -1.21
CA ALA A 224 9.26 -5.62 -0.66
C ALA A 224 10.46 -5.82 -1.60
N THR A 225 10.23 -6.01 -2.89
CA THR A 225 11.32 -6.32 -3.84
C THR A 225 12.35 -5.20 -3.94
N PHE A 226 11.91 -3.94 -3.82
CA PHE A 226 12.81 -2.79 -3.79
C PHE A 226 13.63 -2.71 -2.51
N GLN A 227 13.05 -3.06 -1.36
CA GLN A 227 13.80 -3.09 -0.11
C GLN A 227 14.76 -4.28 -0.06
N ASP A 228 14.27 -5.47 -0.38
CA ASP A 228 15.01 -6.73 -0.28
C ASP A 228 16.18 -6.78 -1.27
N ASN A 229 15.94 -6.39 -2.53
CA ASN A 229 16.95 -6.55 -3.57
C ASN A 229 17.89 -5.35 -3.69
N LEU A 230 17.40 -4.12 -3.40
CA LEU A 230 18.15 -2.88 -3.63
C LEU A 230 18.46 -2.10 -2.34
N GLY A 231 17.82 -2.39 -1.21
CA GLY A 231 17.94 -1.59 0.01
C GLY A 231 17.33 -0.19 -0.13
N THR A 232 16.42 0.00 -1.08
CA THR A 232 15.83 1.30 -1.41
C THR A 232 14.76 1.67 -0.38
N VAL A 233 14.72 2.96 0.00
CA VAL A 233 13.62 3.51 0.79
C VAL A 233 12.36 3.61 -0.07
N THR A 234 11.27 3.07 0.45
CA THR A 234 10.00 2.97 -0.27
C THR A 234 8.86 3.62 0.50
N MET A 235 7.89 4.17 -0.23
CA MET A 235 6.62 4.70 0.29
C MET A 235 5.49 3.96 -0.41
N GLY A 236 4.66 3.25 0.34
CA GLY A 236 3.50 2.57 -0.18
C GLY A 236 2.22 3.31 0.19
N PHE A 237 1.35 3.48 -0.80
CA PHE A 237 -0.03 3.86 -0.59
C PHE A 237 -0.84 2.58 -0.66
N GLY A 238 -1.32 2.12 0.50
CA GLY A 238 -1.96 0.81 0.67
C GLY A 238 -3.32 0.91 1.35
N GLY A 239 -4.23 -0.02 1.02
CA GLY A 239 -5.51 -0.19 1.70
C GLY A 239 -5.70 -1.60 2.27
N LEU A 240 -6.43 -1.69 3.39
CA LEU A 240 -6.97 -2.85 4.15
C LEU A 240 -6.20 -4.18 4.29
N VAL A 241 -5.68 -4.81 3.24
CA VAL A 241 -5.00 -6.11 3.35
C VAL A 241 -3.56 -6.03 3.83
N ASP A 242 -3.02 -4.83 4.11
CA ASP A 242 -1.67 -4.63 4.69
C ASP A 242 -1.41 -5.38 6.02
N GLY A 243 -2.45 -6.01 6.58
CA GLY A 243 -2.33 -7.01 7.63
C GLY A 243 -1.77 -8.36 7.13
N TYR A 244 -2.31 -9.01 6.09
CA TYR A 244 -2.23 -10.50 5.96
C TYR A 244 -0.79 -11.01 5.91
N TRP A 245 -0.46 -11.87 6.89
CA TRP A 245 0.61 -12.84 6.79
C TRP A 245 0.23 -13.79 5.65
N CYS A 246 0.46 -13.39 4.41
CA CYS A 246 0.29 -14.27 3.26
C CYS A 246 1.52 -15.17 3.15
N TYR A 247 1.59 -16.19 4.01
CA TYR A 247 2.21 -17.50 3.78
C TYR A 247 1.55 -18.56 4.66
#